data_AF-A0A397T9L8-F1
#
_entry.id   AF-A0A397T9L8-F1
#
_cell.length_a   1.000
_cell.length_b   1.000
_cell.length_c   1.000
_cell.angle_alpha   90.00
_cell.angle_beta   90.00
_cell.angle_gamma   90.00
#
_symmetry.space_group_name_H-M   'P 1'
#
loop_
_entity.id
_entity.type
_entity.pdbx_description
1 polymer ?
#
loop_
_entity_poly.entity_id
_entity_poly.type
_entity_poly.pdbx_seq_one_letter_code
_entity_poly.pdbx_strand_id
1 'polypeptide(L)'
;MNRSLAFFCYNRASEIIYSALPIEYSKTSPQEVATIFIFQVGQIQWHALVINGTGGSISVQNCPFLGIPVKKNVRKCQGIKHCSFADPEFIKKQHNEVDMKSETFIKLNQHQNNTKTKTYIFFLAVQSTACKYNSSNAPCNGRAKLRKLVKNAGQVEEYFIGCDKWVKGQKWHCYIKIDDEIQCCTLVPRASRIKYCAVRGDIIERKCNVQFIKFIPYDLVACPYIALVCIGTHDHPPPPPERTPAGLKDELQTMIQNIISSDNNVTPGSIVAGNYIKATFDKDTLFEVHASLNNIDKLRSLVAKCYKNTHPYGQGNLGVLYSQ
;
A
#
# COMPACT_ATOMS: atom_id res chain seq x y z
N MET A 1 26.36 -21.29 30.55
CA MET A 1 26.70 -20.57 29.30
C MET A 1 26.10 -19.19 29.37
N ASN A 2 26.95 -18.16 29.46
CA ASN A 2 26.58 -16.77 29.67
C ASN A 2 25.72 -16.24 28.51
N ARG A 3 24.43 -16.02 28.75
CA ARG A 3 23.62 -15.12 27.93
C ARG A 3 24.07 -13.70 28.27
N SER A 4 24.99 -13.16 27.48
CA SER A 4 25.40 -11.77 27.56
C SER A 4 24.15 -10.90 27.39
N LEU A 5 23.64 -10.31 28.47
CA LEU A 5 22.67 -9.22 28.37
C LEU A 5 23.35 -8.14 27.52
N ALA A 6 22.83 -7.88 26.32
CA ALA A 6 23.22 -6.70 25.58
C ALA A 6 22.91 -5.49 26.48
N PHE A 7 23.93 -4.77 26.91
CA PHE A 7 23.75 -3.53 27.68
C PHE A 7 23.14 -2.50 26.73
N PHE A 8 21.82 -2.35 26.77
CA PHE A 8 21.12 -1.32 26.03
C PHE A 8 21.37 0.03 26.71
N CYS A 9 22.01 0.97 26.01
CA CYS A 9 22.20 2.32 26.52
C CYS A 9 20.86 3.07 26.43
N TYR A 10 20.14 3.16 27.56
CA TYR A 10 18.82 3.79 27.69
C TYR A 10 18.78 5.29 27.36
N ASN A 11 19.92 5.96 27.24
CA ASN A 11 20.00 7.44 27.20
C ASN A 11 20.06 8.06 25.79
N ARG A 12 19.73 7.35 24.71
CA ARG A 12 19.90 7.89 23.34
C ARG A 12 18.63 8.04 22.50
N ALA A 13 17.56 7.32 22.80
CA ALA A 13 16.28 7.45 22.10
C ALA A 13 15.22 7.88 23.11
N SER A 14 14.22 8.64 22.64
CA SER A 14 13.06 9.02 23.47
C SER A 14 12.23 7.82 23.94
N GLU A 15 12.30 6.70 23.22
CA GLU A 15 11.55 5.47 23.51
C GLU A 15 12.28 4.24 22.92
N ILE A 16 12.24 3.12 23.65
CA ILE A 16 12.77 1.83 23.20
C ILE A 16 11.63 0.80 23.22
N ILE A 17 11.34 0.22 22.06
CA ILE A 17 10.30 -0.79 21.85
C ILE A 17 10.98 -2.13 21.57
N TYR A 18 10.50 -3.22 22.16
CA TYR A 18 10.96 -4.57 21.84
C TYR A 18 9.89 -5.30 21.04
N SER A 19 10.28 -5.97 19.94
CA SER A 19 9.34 -6.75 19.12
C SER A 19 9.97 -8.05 18.63
N ALA A 20 9.20 -9.14 18.62
CA ALA A 20 9.58 -10.39 17.97
C ALA A 20 9.18 -10.41 16.48
N LEU A 21 8.31 -9.48 16.05
CA LEU A 21 7.74 -9.45 14.71
C LEU A 21 8.06 -8.14 13.98
N PRO A 22 8.26 -8.16 12.65
CA PRO A 22 8.32 -6.96 11.84
C PRO A 22 7.10 -6.05 12.04
N ILE A 23 7.32 -4.75 12.18
CA ILE A 23 6.25 -3.73 12.30
C ILE A 23 6.09 -3.04 10.95
N GLU A 24 4.88 -3.06 10.39
CA GLU A 24 4.60 -2.49 9.06
C GLU A 24 4.75 -0.96 9.03
N TYR A 25 4.15 -0.25 9.97
CA TYR A 25 4.37 1.18 10.20
C TYR A 25 5.10 1.36 11.53
N SER A 26 6.43 1.41 11.48
CA SER A 26 7.24 1.62 12.68
C SER A 26 6.96 3.00 13.27
N LYS A 27 6.86 3.08 14.61
CA LYS A 27 6.74 4.35 15.33
C LYS A 27 7.94 5.25 15.03
N THR A 28 7.71 6.54 14.89
CA THR A 28 8.72 7.57 14.58
C THR A 28 8.61 8.72 15.58
N SER A 29 9.68 9.47 15.80
CA SER A 29 9.67 10.67 16.63
C SER A 29 10.72 11.67 16.13
N PRO A 30 10.49 12.99 16.23
CA PRO A 30 11.57 13.98 16.08
C PRO A 30 12.76 13.73 17.01
N GLN A 31 12.54 13.11 18.18
CA GLN A 31 13.55 12.78 19.20
C GLN A 31 14.03 11.31 19.16
N GLU A 32 13.80 10.62 18.03
CA GLU A 32 14.17 9.22 17.78
C GLU A 32 13.38 8.19 18.62
N VAL A 33 12.85 7.16 17.96
CA VAL A 33 12.34 5.93 18.59
C VAL A 33 13.18 4.76 18.11
N ALA A 34 13.62 3.91 19.03
CA ALA A 34 14.35 2.69 18.71
C ALA A 34 13.44 1.46 18.89
N THR A 35 13.35 0.62 17.87
CA THR A 35 12.72 -0.71 17.95
C THR A 35 13.80 -1.78 17.86
N ILE A 36 13.90 -2.60 18.90
CA ILE A 36 14.78 -3.76 18.96
C ILE A 36 13.99 -5.00 18.56
N PHE A 37 14.36 -5.57 17.42
CA PHE A 37 13.80 -6.83 16.94
C PHE A 37 14.58 -8.00 17.52
N ILE A 38 13.88 -8.92 18.18
CA ILE A 38 14.42 -10.15 18.78
C ILE A 38 14.12 -11.31 17.84
N PHE A 39 15.16 -12.01 17.38
CA PHE A 39 14.99 -13.16 16.47
C PHE A 39 15.23 -14.48 17.19
N GLN A 40 14.45 -15.49 16.81
CA GLN A 40 14.80 -16.88 17.08
C GLN A 40 15.67 -17.41 15.94
N VAL A 41 16.70 -18.19 16.29
CA VAL A 41 17.59 -18.86 15.33
C VAL A 41 16.74 -19.70 14.36
N GLY A 42 16.79 -19.38 13.06
CA GLY A 42 16.06 -20.08 12.00
C GLY A 42 14.84 -19.35 11.40
N GLN A 43 14.31 -18.30 12.04
CA GLN A 43 13.15 -17.54 11.54
C GLN A 43 13.50 -16.32 10.67
N ILE A 44 14.63 -16.34 9.98
CA ILE A 44 15.12 -15.13 9.30
C ILE A 44 14.55 -15.00 7.88
N GLN A 45 13.22 -14.89 7.75
CA GLN A 45 12.61 -14.33 6.55
C GLN A 45 12.65 -12.80 6.60
N TRP A 46 13.82 -12.28 6.22
CA TRP A 46 14.20 -10.87 6.18
C TRP A 46 13.33 -9.93 5.33
N HIS A 47 12.43 -10.44 4.51
CA HIS A 47 11.77 -9.68 3.44
C HIS A 47 10.68 -8.70 3.90
N ALA A 48 10.47 -8.50 5.20
CA ALA A 48 9.31 -7.75 5.72
C ALA A 48 9.63 -6.36 6.29
N LEU A 49 10.85 -6.09 6.80
CA LEU A 49 11.27 -4.73 7.19
C LEU A 49 11.80 -3.99 5.97
N VAL A 50 10.95 -3.86 4.95
CA VAL A 50 11.30 -3.23 3.68
C VAL A 50 11.14 -1.74 3.82
N ILE A 51 12.11 -1.16 4.50
CA ILE A 51 12.38 0.26 4.38
C ILE A 51 13.10 0.42 3.04
N ASN A 52 12.31 0.41 1.96
CA ASN A 52 12.78 0.73 0.62
C ASN A 52 13.36 2.15 0.69
N GLY A 53 14.60 2.34 0.23
CA GLY A 53 15.24 3.64 0.25
C GLY A 53 16.65 3.59 -0.32
N THR A 54 17.09 4.67 -0.95
CA THR A 54 18.49 4.86 -1.34
C THR A 54 19.32 5.19 -0.10
N GLY A 55 20.53 4.63 0.02
CA GLY A 55 21.38 4.88 1.18
C GLY A 55 22.66 4.04 1.18
N GLY A 56 23.66 4.52 1.91
CA GLY A 56 24.94 3.85 2.10
C GLY A 56 24.91 2.88 3.28
N SER A 57 25.89 1.98 3.29
CA SER A 57 26.15 1.08 4.39
C SER A 57 27.54 1.35 4.94
N ILE A 58 27.68 1.46 6.25
CA ILE A 58 28.98 1.64 6.92
C ILE A 58 29.11 0.67 8.09
N SER A 59 30.35 0.33 8.43
CA SER A 59 30.68 -0.42 9.64
C SER A 59 30.75 0.52 10.84
N VAL A 60 30.14 0.13 11.95
CA VAL A 60 30.22 0.84 13.24
C VAL A 60 30.79 -0.14 14.26
N GLN A 61 31.93 0.20 14.86
CA GLN A 61 32.62 -0.69 15.80
C GLN A 61 31.91 -0.83 17.14
N ASN A 62 31.34 0.26 17.66
CA ASN A 62 30.58 0.25 18.91
C ASN A 62 29.18 0.79 18.66
N CYS A 63 28.22 -0.11 18.45
CA CYS A 63 26.83 0.26 18.25
C CYS A 63 26.24 0.87 19.53
N PRO A 64 25.64 2.07 19.49
CA PRO A 64 25.05 2.68 20.68
C PRO A 64 23.89 1.90 21.31
N PHE A 65 23.24 1.04 20.54
CA PHE A 65 22.10 0.24 21.00
C PHE A 65 22.50 -1.19 21.38
N LEU A 66 23.52 -1.75 20.74
CA LEU A 66 23.88 -3.17 20.88
C LEU A 66 25.26 -3.39 21.53
N GLY A 67 26.09 -2.35 21.67
CA GLY A 67 27.43 -2.42 22.28
C GLY A 67 28.47 -3.22 21.49
N ILE A 68 28.14 -3.67 20.28
CA ILE A 68 28.98 -4.56 19.46
C ILE A 68 29.21 -3.98 18.05
N PRO A 69 30.17 -4.53 17.28
CA PRO A 69 30.34 -4.19 15.87
C PRO A 69 29.11 -4.55 15.03
N VAL A 70 28.64 -3.60 14.23
CA VAL A 70 27.44 -3.73 13.40
C VAL A 70 27.63 -3.10 12.03
N LYS A 71 26.80 -3.55 11.08
CA LYS A 71 26.54 -2.86 9.83
C LYS A 71 25.39 -1.86 10.03
N LYS A 72 25.67 -0.56 9.85
CA LYS A 72 24.70 0.52 9.89
C LYS A 72 24.19 0.82 8.49
N ASN A 73 22.88 0.72 8.29
CA ASN A 73 22.21 1.08 7.04
C ASN A 73 21.26 2.24 7.29
N VAL A 74 21.43 3.34 6.56
CA VAL A 74 20.52 4.49 6.63
C VAL A 74 19.60 4.47 5.42
N ARG A 75 18.30 4.59 5.67
CA ARG A 75 17.26 4.66 4.65
C ARG A 75 16.35 5.86 4.95
N LYS A 76 15.70 6.39 3.92
CA LYS A 76 14.66 7.42 4.07
C LYS A 76 13.32 6.87 3.63
N CYS A 77 12.25 7.32 4.27
CA CYS A 77 10.92 7.10 3.75
C CYS A 77 10.86 7.62 2.31
N GLN A 78 10.39 6.77 1.40
CA GLN A 78 10.24 7.16 -0.01
C GLN A 78 9.07 8.14 -0.21
N GLY A 79 8.21 8.31 0.79
CA GLY A 79 6.98 9.09 0.69
C GLY A 79 5.91 8.36 -0.11
N ILE A 80 5.00 9.13 -0.68
CA ILE A 80 3.77 8.62 -1.29
C ILE A 80 3.61 9.14 -2.73
N LYS A 81 2.73 8.46 -3.45
CA LYS A 81 2.13 8.95 -4.68
C LYS A 81 0.66 9.19 -4.41
N HIS A 82 0.14 10.35 -4.80
CA HIS A 82 -1.27 10.66 -4.66
C HIS A 82 -1.84 11.27 -5.94
N CYS A 83 -3.15 11.19 -6.08
CA CYS A 83 -3.86 11.87 -7.14
C CYS A 83 -3.72 13.39 -7.01
N SER A 84 -3.59 14.10 -8.14
CA SER A 84 -3.63 15.57 -8.19
C SER A 84 -4.91 16.19 -7.64
N PHE A 85 -5.99 15.41 -7.55
CA PHE A 85 -7.30 15.85 -7.03
C PHE A 85 -7.56 15.43 -5.58
N ALA A 86 -6.58 14.83 -4.92
CA ALA A 86 -6.73 14.51 -3.50
C ALA A 86 -6.79 15.80 -2.68
N ASP A 87 -7.63 15.81 -1.64
CA ASP A 87 -7.77 16.94 -0.73
C ASP A 87 -6.39 17.38 -0.17
N PRO A 88 -5.97 18.64 -0.40
CA PRO A 88 -4.70 19.16 0.09
C PRO A 88 -4.53 19.08 1.60
N GLU A 89 -5.60 19.21 2.38
CA GLU A 89 -5.53 19.12 3.85
C GLU A 89 -5.24 17.69 4.28
N PHE A 90 -5.98 16.73 3.71
CA PHE A 90 -5.75 15.31 3.90
C PHE A 90 -4.32 14.88 3.53
N ILE A 91 -3.79 15.33 2.38
CA ILE A 91 -2.44 14.96 1.92
C ILE A 91 -1.32 15.51 2.81
N LYS A 92 -1.57 16.59 3.56
CA LYS A 92 -0.59 17.21 4.46
C LYS A 92 -0.66 16.68 5.90
N LYS A 93 -1.56 15.74 6.19
CA LYS A 93 -1.74 15.21 7.55
C LYS A 93 -0.45 14.58 8.07
N GLN A 94 -0.01 15.05 9.23
CA GLN A 94 1.18 14.54 9.90
C GLN A 94 0.87 13.35 10.80
N HIS A 95 1.82 12.44 10.95
CA HIS A 95 1.73 11.35 11.92
C HIS A 95 3.09 10.81 12.35
N ASN A 96 3.11 10.21 13.54
CA ASN A 96 4.27 9.54 14.13
C ASN A 96 4.04 8.04 14.35
N GLU A 97 2.77 7.63 14.38
CA GLU A 97 2.31 6.26 14.54
C GLU A 97 1.05 6.05 13.69
N VAL A 98 0.75 4.79 13.38
CA VAL A 98 -0.42 4.41 12.59
C VAL A 98 -1.22 3.40 13.38
N ASP A 99 -2.40 3.83 13.83
CA ASP A 99 -3.41 2.91 14.33
C ASP A 99 -4.22 2.35 13.16
N MET A 100 -3.92 1.10 12.79
CA MET A 100 -4.60 0.39 11.71
C MET A 100 -6.08 0.10 12.01
N LYS A 101 -6.49 0.15 13.29
CA LYS A 101 -7.87 -0.05 13.72
C LYS A 101 -8.64 1.27 13.85
N SER A 102 -7.95 2.41 13.72
CA SER A 102 -8.60 3.70 13.80
C SER A 102 -9.66 3.83 12.70
N GLU A 103 -10.79 4.43 13.06
CA GLU A 103 -11.86 4.72 12.10
C GLU A 103 -11.33 5.57 10.93
N THR A 104 -10.35 6.45 11.20
CA THR A 104 -9.66 7.23 10.17
C THR A 104 -8.96 6.34 9.17
N PHE A 105 -8.12 5.38 9.61
CA PHE A 105 -7.37 4.51 8.70
C PHE A 105 -8.29 3.55 7.94
N ILE A 106 -9.33 3.04 8.61
CA ILE A 106 -10.36 2.21 7.99
C ILE A 106 -11.09 2.99 6.88
N LYS A 107 -11.59 4.20 7.19
CA LYS A 107 -12.23 5.09 6.21
C LYS A 107 -11.28 5.42 5.05
N LEU A 108 -10.00 5.65 5.33
CA LEU A 108 -8.98 5.92 4.32
C LEU A 108 -8.86 4.76 3.32
N ASN A 109 -8.79 3.53 3.81
CA ASN A 109 -8.72 2.33 2.97
C ASN A 109 -10.04 2.03 2.24
N GLN A 110 -11.18 2.26 2.88
CA GLN A 110 -12.51 2.06 2.28
C GLN A 110 -12.83 3.11 1.20
N HIS A 111 -12.60 4.40 1.48
CA HIS A 111 -12.77 5.49 0.51
C HIS A 111 -11.89 5.28 -0.72
N GLN A 112 -10.65 4.81 -0.55
CA GLN A 112 -9.81 4.51 -1.70
C GLN A 112 -10.43 3.51 -2.68
N ASN A 113 -11.20 2.53 -2.22
CA ASN A 113 -11.83 1.55 -3.10
C ASN A 113 -13.22 2.00 -3.57
N ASN A 114 -14.07 2.50 -2.67
CA ASN A 114 -15.41 2.97 -3.01
C ASN A 114 -15.37 4.17 -3.96
N THR A 115 -14.51 5.14 -3.67
CA THR A 115 -14.34 6.30 -4.56
C THR A 115 -13.68 5.86 -5.86
N LYS A 116 -12.67 4.98 -5.87
CA LYS A 116 -12.15 4.43 -7.14
C LYS A 116 -13.27 3.82 -8.00
N THR A 117 -14.17 3.03 -7.43
CA THR A 117 -15.27 2.40 -8.18
C THR A 117 -16.31 3.42 -8.66
N LYS A 118 -16.82 4.29 -7.77
CA LYS A 118 -17.80 5.32 -8.14
C LYS A 118 -17.22 6.31 -9.15
N THR A 119 -16.01 6.78 -8.90
CA THR A 119 -15.26 7.69 -9.77
C THR A 119 -14.89 7.03 -11.11
N TYR A 120 -14.57 5.74 -11.14
CA TYR A 120 -14.35 4.99 -12.37
C TYR A 120 -15.63 4.79 -13.19
N ILE A 121 -16.74 4.41 -12.54
CA ILE A 121 -18.06 4.29 -13.20
C ILE A 121 -18.49 5.63 -13.77
N PHE A 122 -18.40 6.71 -12.98
CA PHE A 122 -18.66 8.06 -13.43
C PHE A 122 -17.76 8.44 -14.61
N PHE A 123 -16.45 8.19 -14.51
CA PHE A 123 -15.51 8.48 -15.59
C PHE A 123 -15.81 7.68 -16.87
N LEU A 124 -16.18 6.41 -16.76
CA LEU A 124 -16.58 5.59 -17.91
C LEU A 124 -17.86 6.12 -18.55
N ALA A 125 -18.86 6.47 -17.75
CA ALA A 125 -20.10 7.08 -18.23
C ALA A 125 -19.84 8.43 -18.93
N VAL A 126 -18.85 9.16 -18.45
CA VAL A 126 -18.43 10.43 -19.03
C VAL A 126 -17.59 10.22 -20.31
N GLN A 127 -16.72 9.21 -20.36
CA GLN A 127 -15.97 8.85 -21.57
C GLN A 127 -16.87 8.36 -22.70
N SER A 128 -17.98 7.69 -22.38
CA SER A 128 -18.97 7.27 -23.36
C SER A 128 -19.88 8.42 -23.81
N THR A 129 -19.87 9.58 -23.12
CA THR A 129 -20.67 10.73 -23.54
C THR A 129 -20.02 11.45 -24.71
N ALA A 130 -20.72 11.53 -25.84
CA ALA A 130 -20.26 12.28 -27.01
C ALA A 130 -20.22 13.79 -26.73
N CYS A 131 -19.22 14.48 -27.28
CA CYS A 131 -19.16 15.93 -27.22
C CYS A 131 -20.28 16.54 -28.09
N LYS A 132 -21.09 17.43 -27.50
CA LYS A 132 -22.22 18.07 -28.19
C LYS A 132 -21.81 19.26 -29.08
N TYR A 133 -20.53 19.62 -29.09
CA TYR A 133 -20.04 20.70 -29.94
C TYR A 133 -20.11 20.29 -31.42
N ASN A 134 -20.62 21.16 -32.28
CA ASN A 134 -20.66 20.98 -33.72
C ASN A 134 -20.03 22.22 -34.37
N SER A 135 -18.96 22.00 -35.14
CA SER A 135 -18.37 23.04 -35.99
C SER A 135 -18.70 22.69 -37.43
N SER A 136 -19.44 23.57 -38.12
CA SER A 136 -19.66 23.48 -39.57
C SER A 136 -20.15 22.10 -40.05
N ASN A 137 -21.20 21.56 -39.38
CA ASN A 137 -21.81 20.24 -39.64
C ASN A 137 -20.95 19.00 -39.31
N ALA A 138 -19.77 19.17 -38.72
CA ALA A 138 -18.98 18.07 -38.19
C ALA A 138 -19.13 17.97 -36.66
N PRO A 139 -19.68 16.86 -36.12
CA PRO A 139 -19.74 16.65 -34.68
C PRO A 139 -18.32 16.54 -34.10
N CYS A 140 -18.12 17.12 -32.93
CA CYS A 140 -16.84 17.07 -32.24
C CYS A 140 -16.53 15.64 -31.80
N ASN A 141 -15.47 15.07 -32.35
CA ASN A 141 -14.91 13.77 -31.96
C ASN A 141 -13.92 13.87 -30.79
N GLY A 142 -13.98 14.96 -30.02
CA GLY A 142 -13.15 15.12 -28.83
C GLY A 142 -13.62 14.20 -27.71
N ARG A 143 -12.66 13.66 -26.95
CA ARG A 143 -12.89 12.74 -25.84
C ARG A 143 -13.06 13.51 -24.53
N ALA A 144 -13.74 12.90 -23.58
CA ALA A 144 -13.81 13.43 -22.24
C ALA A 144 -12.41 13.41 -21.57
N LYS A 145 -12.00 14.57 -21.06
CA LYS A 145 -10.75 14.78 -20.34
C LYS A 145 -11.01 15.64 -19.12
N LEU A 146 -10.43 15.22 -18.00
CA LEU A 146 -10.49 15.99 -16.77
C LEU A 146 -9.67 17.29 -16.92
N ARG A 147 -10.31 18.42 -16.63
CA ARG A 147 -9.76 19.78 -16.75
C ARG A 147 -9.97 20.54 -15.44
N LYS A 148 -9.23 21.65 -15.34
CA LYS A 148 -9.22 22.56 -14.19
C LYS A 148 -9.61 23.95 -14.66
N LEU A 149 -10.59 24.56 -14.00
CA LEU A 149 -10.98 25.95 -14.23
C LEU A 149 -10.50 26.80 -13.05
N VAL A 150 -9.61 27.76 -13.32
CA VAL A 150 -9.21 28.75 -12.32
C VAL A 150 -10.21 29.90 -12.38
N LYS A 151 -11.01 30.09 -11.33
CA LYS A 151 -11.84 31.29 -11.19
C LYS A 151 -10.95 32.48 -10.81
N ASN A 152 -11.27 33.67 -11.30
CA ASN A 152 -10.53 34.90 -10.95
C ASN A 152 -10.51 35.08 -9.42
N ALA A 153 -9.40 35.61 -8.90
CA ALA A 153 -9.06 35.76 -7.47
C ALA A 153 -8.40 34.55 -6.77
N GLY A 154 -7.86 33.56 -7.51
CA GLY A 154 -6.83 32.66 -7.00
C GLY A 154 -7.23 31.69 -5.89
N GLN A 155 -8.53 31.58 -5.56
CA GLN A 155 -8.97 30.85 -4.36
C GLN A 155 -9.84 29.61 -4.62
N VAL A 156 -10.37 29.39 -5.83
CA VAL A 156 -11.17 28.18 -6.11
C VAL A 156 -10.84 27.57 -7.47
N GLU A 157 -10.31 26.35 -7.42
CA GLU A 157 -10.04 25.50 -8.57
C GLU A 157 -11.24 24.57 -8.75
N GLU A 158 -12.11 24.85 -9.73
CA GLU A 158 -13.23 23.96 -10.03
C GLU A 158 -12.77 22.90 -11.04
N TYR A 159 -12.85 21.62 -10.64
CA TYR A 159 -12.57 20.50 -11.52
C TYR A 159 -13.83 20.13 -12.32
N PHE A 160 -13.65 19.88 -13.61
CA PHE A 160 -14.73 19.45 -14.48
C PHE A 160 -14.20 18.49 -15.52
N ILE A 161 -15.06 17.60 -16.01
CA ILE A 161 -14.74 16.81 -17.19
C ILE A 161 -15.18 17.59 -18.42
N GLY A 162 -14.20 17.96 -19.23
CA GLY A 162 -14.37 18.74 -20.44
C GLY A 162 -13.97 17.98 -21.69
N CYS A 163 -14.36 18.48 -22.86
CA CYS A 163 -13.83 17.96 -24.13
C CYS A 163 -12.31 18.24 -24.24
N ASP A 164 -11.50 17.25 -24.63
CA ASP A 164 -10.06 17.39 -24.86
C ASP A 164 -9.70 18.34 -26.02
N LYS A 165 -10.63 18.59 -26.95
CA LYS A 165 -10.51 19.57 -28.04
C LYS A 165 -11.05 20.96 -27.70
N TRP A 166 -11.59 21.16 -26.50
CA TRP A 166 -12.09 22.46 -26.08
C TRP A 166 -10.98 23.53 -26.02
N VAL A 167 -11.26 24.69 -26.61
CA VAL A 167 -10.44 25.90 -26.54
C VAL A 167 -11.23 26.99 -25.80
N LYS A 168 -10.52 27.80 -24.99
CA LYS A 168 -11.11 28.88 -24.19
C LYS A 168 -11.95 29.81 -25.09
N GLY A 169 -13.20 30.04 -24.72
CA GLY A 169 -14.16 30.85 -25.47
C GLY A 169 -15.16 30.05 -26.32
N GLN A 170 -14.88 28.77 -26.61
CA GLN A 170 -15.83 27.90 -27.31
C GLN A 170 -16.95 27.43 -26.36
N LYS A 171 -18.21 27.51 -26.84
CA LYS A 171 -19.42 27.04 -26.13
C LYS A 171 -19.78 25.62 -26.58
N TRP A 172 -20.66 24.94 -25.84
CA TRP A 172 -21.28 23.65 -26.21
C TRP A 172 -20.37 22.42 -26.26
N HIS A 173 -19.09 22.55 -25.92
CA HIS A 173 -18.27 21.37 -25.61
C HIS A 173 -18.82 20.65 -24.38
N CYS A 174 -18.52 19.34 -24.29
CA CYS A 174 -18.80 18.56 -23.08
C CYS A 174 -18.26 19.31 -21.86
N TYR A 175 -19.13 19.50 -20.86
CA TYR A 175 -18.81 20.08 -19.57
C TYR A 175 -19.66 19.34 -18.53
N ILE A 176 -19.00 18.58 -17.69
CA ILE A 176 -19.64 17.85 -16.60
C ILE A 176 -18.93 18.28 -15.33
N LYS A 177 -19.67 18.96 -14.46
CA LYS A 177 -19.19 19.33 -13.14
C LYS A 177 -18.92 18.06 -12.34
N ILE A 178 -17.76 17.99 -11.71
CA ILE A 178 -17.45 16.91 -10.78
C ILE A 178 -18.10 17.29 -9.46
N ASP A 179 -18.97 16.41 -8.97
CA ASP A 179 -19.53 16.54 -7.63
C ASP A 179 -18.39 16.47 -6.60
N ASP A 180 -18.49 17.24 -5.52
CA ASP A 180 -17.50 17.24 -4.43
C ASP A 180 -17.34 15.84 -3.80
N GLU A 181 -18.36 14.97 -3.94
CA GLU A 181 -18.29 13.55 -3.53
C GLU A 181 -17.33 12.69 -4.38
N ILE A 182 -16.95 13.13 -5.59
CA ILE A 182 -16.07 12.40 -6.53
C ILE A 182 -14.62 12.92 -6.36
N GLN A 183 -14.16 13.08 -5.11
CA GLN A 183 -12.75 13.36 -4.82
C GLN A 183 -11.91 12.09 -5.01
N CYS A 184 -11.03 12.08 -6.01
CA CYS A 184 -10.16 10.94 -6.22
C CYS A 184 -9.07 10.86 -5.13
N CYS A 185 -9.32 10.07 -4.08
CA CYS A 185 -8.38 9.86 -2.97
C CYS A 185 -7.31 8.80 -3.25
N THR A 186 -6.92 8.58 -4.51
CA THR A 186 -5.89 7.57 -4.82
C THR A 186 -4.59 7.95 -4.13
N LEU A 187 -4.14 7.11 -3.21
CA LEU A 187 -2.94 7.30 -2.44
C LEU A 187 -2.23 5.98 -2.23
N VAL A 188 -0.98 5.90 -2.68
CA VAL A 188 -0.23 4.65 -2.76
C VAL A 188 1.23 4.88 -2.35
N PRO A 189 1.95 3.83 -1.92
CA PRO A 189 3.39 3.93 -1.68
C PRO A 189 4.11 4.41 -2.95
N ARG A 190 5.20 5.19 -2.80
CA ARG A 190 5.98 5.66 -3.96
C ARG A 190 6.49 4.53 -4.86
N ALA A 191 6.82 3.38 -4.28
CA ALA A 191 7.27 2.19 -5.01
C ALA A 191 6.19 1.55 -5.89
N SER A 192 4.92 1.94 -5.72
CA SER A 192 3.82 1.42 -6.53
C SER A 192 4.03 1.71 -8.03
N ARG A 193 3.65 0.73 -8.85
CA ARG A 193 3.68 0.79 -10.32
C ARG A 193 2.46 1.49 -10.92
N ILE A 194 1.51 1.95 -10.09
CA ILE A 194 0.33 2.69 -10.54
C ILE A 194 0.79 3.99 -11.21
N LYS A 195 0.38 4.18 -12.48
CA LYS A 195 0.74 5.34 -13.31
C LYS A 195 -0.36 6.39 -13.40
N TYR A 196 -1.62 5.98 -13.22
CA TYR A 196 -2.79 6.83 -13.35
C TYR A 196 -3.79 6.47 -12.25
N CYS A 197 -4.54 7.46 -11.77
CA CYS A 197 -5.71 7.17 -10.92
C CYS A 197 -6.93 6.80 -11.79
N ALA A 198 -8.02 6.38 -11.14
CA ALA A 198 -9.25 5.93 -11.82
C ALA A 198 -9.84 6.96 -12.82
N VAL A 199 -9.64 8.26 -12.59
CA VAL A 199 -10.08 9.36 -13.49
C VAL A 199 -9.02 9.82 -14.50
N ARG A 200 -7.91 9.07 -14.65
CA ARG A 200 -6.73 9.51 -15.41
C ARG A 200 -6.17 10.87 -14.95
N GLY A 201 -6.32 11.18 -13.67
CA GLY A 201 -5.59 12.26 -13.03
C GLY A 201 -4.10 11.96 -12.98
N ASP A 202 -3.32 13.05 -12.93
CA ASP A 202 -1.88 12.96 -12.75
C ASP A 202 -1.57 12.42 -11.35
N ILE A 203 -0.60 11.51 -11.28
CA ILE A 203 -0.08 11.01 -10.03
C ILE A 203 1.09 11.89 -9.61
N ILE A 204 0.92 12.61 -8.50
CA ILE A 204 1.92 13.50 -7.93
C ILE A 204 2.74 12.72 -6.90
N GLU A 205 4.06 12.82 -7.00
CA GLU A 205 4.97 12.26 -6.01
C GLU A 205 5.22 13.25 -4.87
N ARG A 206 5.07 12.77 -3.63
CA ARG A 206 5.43 13.51 -2.43
C ARG A 206 6.57 12.79 -1.72
N LYS A 207 7.66 13.51 -1.46
CA LYS A 207 8.80 13.00 -0.69
C LYS A 207 8.49 13.08 0.80
N CYS A 208 9.23 12.30 1.61
CA CYS A 208 9.14 12.34 3.06
C CYS A 208 10.56 12.47 3.65
N ASN A 209 10.66 13.13 4.80
CA ASN A 209 11.93 13.39 5.48
C ASN A 209 12.26 12.38 6.58
N VAL A 210 11.32 11.49 6.93
CA VAL A 210 11.54 10.45 7.94
C VAL A 210 12.71 9.56 7.55
N GLN A 211 13.57 9.29 8.52
CA GLN A 211 14.75 8.46 8.35
C GLN A 211 14.66 7.20 9.21
N PHE A 212 15.32 6.16 8.72
CA PHE A 212 15.36 4.86 9.34
C PHE A 212 16.80 4.38 9.35
N ILE A 213 17.30 4.03 10.52
CA ILE A 213 18.67 3.55 10.71
C ILE A 213 18.61 2.13 11.25
N LYS A 214 19.08 1.17 10.46
CA LYS A 214 19.13 -0.24 10.83
C LYS A 214 20.55 -0.61 11.24
N PHE A 215 20.71 -1.15 12.44
CA PHE A 215 21.95 -1.72 12.95
C PHE A 215 21.84 -3.24 12.96
N ILE A 216 22.70 -3.91 12.18
CA ILE A 216 22.70 -5.36 12.03
C ILE A 216 24.04 -5.90 12.56
N PRO A 217 24.05 -6.74 13.60
CA PRO A 217 25.25 -7.46 14.01
C PRO A 217 25.83 -8.30 12.88
N TYR A 218 27.16 -8.45 12.86
CA TYR A 218 27.82 -9.37 11.91
C TYR A 218 27.55 -10.84 12.25
N ASP A 219 27.48 -11.16 13.54
CA ASP A 219 27.14 -12.48 14.05
C ASP A 219 25.77 -12.44 14.73
N LEU A 220 24.74 -12.90 14.00
CA LEU A 220 23.36 -12.98 14.51
C LEU A 220 23.11 -14.22 15.38
N VAL A 221 24.03 -15.18 15.40
CA VAL A 221 23.97 -16.33 16.32
C VAL A 221 24.40 -15.87 17.70
N ALA A 222 25.50 -15.11 17.79
CA ALA A 222 25.96 -14.53 19.04
C ALA A 222 25.07 -13.37 19.52
N CYS A 223 24.53 -12.56 18.60
CA CYS A 223 23.64 -11.44 18.92
C CYS A 223 22.38 -11.47 18.03
N PRO A 224 21.30 -12.11 18.47
CA PRO A 224 20.06 -12.25 17.68
C PRO A 224 19.18 -11.00 17.73
N TYR A 225 19.79 -9.81 17.85
CA TYR A 225 19.10 -8.54 18.01
C TYR A 225 19.42 -7.58 16.88
N ILE A 226 18.41 -6.89 16.36
CA ILE A 226 18.56 -5.84 15.35
C ILE A 226 17.89 -4.59 15.88
N ALA A 227 18.62 -3.48 15.88
CA ALA A 227 18.04 -2.19 16.22
C ALA A 227 17.61 -1.44 14.96
N LEU A 228 16.36 -0.97 14.95
CA LEU A 228 15.85 -0.01 13.99
C LEU A 228 15.57 1.31 14.71
N VAL A 229 16.18 2.39 14.26
CA VAL A 229 15.91 3.74 14.80
C VAL A 229 15.14 4.54 13.77
N CYS A 230 14.03 5.11 14.18
CA CYS A 230 13.08 5.85 13.35
C CYS A 230 13.07 7.31 13.79
N ILE A 231 13.38 8.23 12.87
CA ILE A 231 13.62 9.65 13.18
C ILE A 231 12.77 10.54 12.29
N GLY A 232 12.08 11.50 12.89
CA GLY A 232 11.24 12.51 12.25
C GLY A 232 9.74 12.26 12.42
N THR A 233 8.95 13.08 11.73
CA THR A 233 7.49 13.00 11.66
C THR A 233 7.09 12.90 10.19
N HIS A 234 6.19 11.98 9.86
CA HIS A 234 5.64 11.89 8.51
C HIS A 234 4.77 13.11 8.22
N ASP A 235 4.90 13.67 7.02
CA ASP A 235 4.14 14.83 6.52
C ASP A 235 3.20 14.45 5.38
N HIS A 236 2.71 13.22 5.45
CA HIS A 236 1.75 12.63 4.54
C HIS A 236 0.91 11.63 5.32
N PRO A 237 -0.32 11.32 4.89
CA PRO A 237 -1.10 10.24 5.51
C PRO A 237 -0.44 8.88 5.23
N PRO A 238 -0.69 7.86 6.06
CA PRO A 238 -0.12 6.54 5.87
C PRO A 238 -0.67 5.90 4.58
N PRO A 239 0.19 5.49 3.64
CA PRO A 239 -0.29 4.79 2.45
C PRO A 239 -0.79 3.40 2.81
N PRO A 240 -1.85 2.88 2.16
CA PRO A 240 -2.36 1.55 2.44
C PRO A 240 -1.27 0.48 2.32
N PRO A 241 -1.34 -0.57 3.14
CA PRO A 241 -0.37 -1.65 3.09
C PRO A 241 -0.57 -2.44 1.79
N GLU A 242 0.47 -2.48 0.95
CA GLU A 242 0.41 -3.23 -0.31
C GLU A 242 0.72 -4.72 -0.09
N ARG A 243 1.55 -5.02 0.90
CA ARG A 243 2.04 -6.38 1.18
C ARG A 243 1.21 -7.01 2.28
N THR A 244 0.86 -8.28 2.07
CA THR A 244 0.32 -9.10 3.15
C THR A 244 1.50 -9.63 3.95
N PRO A 245 1.49 -9.54 5.29
CA PRO A 245 2.47 -10.19 6.13
C PRO A 245 2.65 -11.68 5.77
N ALA A 246 3.88 -12.20 5.86
CA ALA A 246 4.20 -13.56 5.42
C ALA A 246 3.36 -14.62 6.14
N GLY A 247 3.26 -14.56 7.48
CA GLY A 247 2.45 -15.50 8.26
C GLY A 247 0.97 -15.51 7.83
N LEU A 248 0.35 -14.34 7.71
CA LEU A 248 -1.04 -14.22 7.22
C LEU A 248 -1.20 -14.75 5.79
N LYS A 249 -0.19 -14.55 4.95
CA LYS A 249 -0.20 -15.08 3.59
C LYS A 249 -0.10 -16.61 3.59
N ASP A 250 0.74 -17.19 4.43
CA ASP A 250 0.94 -18.64 4.52
C ASP A 250 -0.32 -19.33 5.07
N GLU A 251 -0.97 -18.75 6.09
CA GLU A 251 -2.27 -19.18 6.60
C GLU A 251 -3.35 -19.12 5.52
N LEU A 252 -3.44 -17.99 4.79
CA LEU A 252 -4.38 -17.83 3.69
C LEU A 252 -4.13 -18.83 2.55
N GLN A 253 -2.86 -19.10 2.21
CA GLN A 253 -2.51 -20.10 1.20
C GLN A 253 -2.89 -21.51 1.65
N THR A 254 -2.64 -21.85 2.91
CA THR A 254 -2.99 -23.15 3.51
C THR A 254 -4.50 -23.35 3.50
N MET A 255 -5.28 -22.34 3.91
CA MET A 255 -6.74 -22.38 3.80
C MET A 255 -7.17 -22.66 2.36
N ILE A 256 -6.66 -21.90 1.39
CA ILE A 256 -7.02 -22.06 -0.03
C ILE A 256 -6.65 -23.47 -0.54
N GLN A 257 -5.49 -24.00 -0.16
CA GLN A 257 -5.06 -25.34 -0.57
C GLN A 257 -5.97 -26.44 0.01
N ASN A 258 -6.41 -26.29 1.25
CA ASN A 258 -7.34 -27.23 1.88
C ASN A 258 -8.70 -27.22 1.14
N ILE A 259 -9.21 -26.03 0.80
CA ILE A 259 -10.46 -25.92 0.03
C ILE A 259 -10.30 -26.56 -1.35
N ILE A 260 -9.22 -26.26 -2.07
CA ILE A 260 -8.95 -26.83 -3.40
C ILE A 260 -8.84 -28.37 -3.34
N SER A 261 -8.33 -28.92 -2.24
CA SER A 261 -8.23 -30.37 -2.07
C SER A 261 -9.61 -31.03 -1.87
N SER A 262 -10.59 -30.29 -1.34
CA SER A 262 -11.97 -30.76 -1.14
C SER A 262 -12.93 -30.41 -2.29
N ASP A 263 -12.68 -29.33 -3.02
CA ASP A 263 -13.50 -28.83 -4.12
C ASP A 263 -12.58 -28.35 -5.24
N ASN A 264 -12.74 -28.91 -6.45
CA ASN A 264 -11.90 -28.57 -7.58
C ASN A 264 -12.29 -27.27 -8.28
N ASN A 265 -13.43 -26.63 -7.95
CA ASN A 265 -13.96 -25.44 -8.63
C ASN A 265 -14.00 -24.18 -7.74
N VAL A 266 -13.03 -24.06 -6.83
CA VAL A 266 -12.82 -22.88 -5.99
C VAL A 266 -12.56 -21.64 -6.84
N THR A 267 -13.38 -20.62 -6.60
CA THR A 267 -13.18 -19.29 -7.17
C THR A 267 -12.91 -18.28 -6.04
N PRO A 268 -12.28 -17.13 -6.33
CA PRO A 268 -12.20 -16.05 -5.36
C PRO A 268 -13.56 -15.65 -4.80
N GLY A 269 -14.62 -15.71 -5.63
CA GLY A 269 -15.98 -15.42 -5.21
C GLY A 269 -16.54 -16.44 -4.23
N SER A 270 -16.31 -17.74 -4.44
CA SER A 270 -16.78 -18.78 -3.52
C SER A 270 -16.06 -18.74 -2.17
N ILE A 271 -14.79 -18.31 -2.14
CA ILE A 271 -14.06 -18.09 -0.87
C ILE A 271 -14.68 -16.92 -0.09
N VAL A 272 -14.98 -15.81 -0.76
CA VAL A 272 -15.55 -14.61 -0.13
C VAL A 272 -16.99 -14.82 0.33
N ALA A 273 -17.79 -15.57 -0.43
CA ALA A 273 -19.18 -15.87 -0.09
C ALA A 273 -19.32 -17.00 0.94
N GLY A 274 -18.31 -17.87 1.06
CA GLY A 274 -18.31 -19.00 1.99
C GLY A 274 -17.91 -18.63 3.43
N ASN A 275 -17.91 -19.61 4.32
CA ASN A 275 -17.56 -19.43 5.74
C ASN A 275 -16.05 -19.55 6.02
N TYR A 276 -15.21 -19.69 4.99
CA TYR A 276 -13.80 -20.04 5.14
C TYR A 276 -12.97 -18.97 5.86
N ILE A 277 -13.27 -17.70 5.59
CA ILE A 277 -12.57 -16.55 6.20
C ILE A 277 -12.86 -16.52 7.70
N LYS A 278 -14.13 -16.65 8.07
CA LYS A 278 -14.59 -16.67 9.45
C LYS A 278 -14.07 -17.87 10.22
N ALA A 279 -14.11 -19.06 9.62
CA ALA A 279 -13.60 -20.28 10.25
C ALA A 279 -12.08 -20.23 10.52
N THR A 280 -11.31 -19.53 9.67
CA THR A 280 -9.84 -19.51 9.79
C THR A 280 -9.32 -18.33 10.60
N PHE A 281 -9.91 -17.14 10.42
CA PHE A 281 -9.41 -15.90 10.99
C PHE A 281 -10.34 -15.25 12.01
N ASP A 282 -11.54 -15.80 12.23
CA ASP A 282 -12.59 -15.18 13.05
C ASP A 282 -12.92 -13.74 12.61
N LYS A 283 -13.05 -13.55 11.30
CA LYS A 283 -13.40 -12.29 10.63
C LYS A 283 -14.42 -12.55 9.53
N ASP A 284 -15.32 -11.59 9.28
CA ASP A 284 -16.35 -11.77 8.27
C ASP A 284 -15.83 -11.43 6.86
N THR A 285 -14.79 -10.59 6.77
CA THR A 285 -14.24 -10.17 5.47
C THR A 285 -12.70 -10.23 5.42
N LEU A 286 -12.13 -10.41 4.23
CA LEU A 286 -10.67 -10.35 4.02
C LEU A 286 -10.07 -8.99 4.38
N PHE A 287 -10.85 -7.91 4.28
CA PHE A 287 -10.41 -6.58 4.68
C PHE A 287 -10.15 -6.50 6.20
N GLU A 288 -11.00 -7.13 7.00
CA GLU A 288 -10.84 -7.22 8.45
C GLU A 288 -9.65 -8.10 8.85
N VAL A 289 -9.27 -9.07 8.02
CA VAL A 289 -8.03 -9.85 8.21
C VAL A 289 -6.81 -8.97 7.99
N HIS A 290 -6.75 -8.26 6.86
CA HIS A 290 -5.70 -7.27 6.58
C HIS A 290 -6.09 -6.30 5.48
N ALA A 291 -5.80 -5.01 5.63
CA ALA A 291 -6.12 -3.99 4.62
C ALA A 291 -5.52 -4.30 3.24
N SER A 292 -4.36 -4.96 3.18
CA SER A 292 -3.72 -5.38 1.92
C SER A 292 -4.46 -6.48 1.14
N LEU A 293 -5.41 -7.16 1.79
CA LEU A 293 -6.22 -8.25 1.21
C LEU A 293 -7.55 -7.73 0.64
N ASN A 294 -7.85 -6.45 0.79
CA ASN A 294 -9.01 -5.79 0.17
C ASN A 294 -8.76 -5.50 -1.33
N ASN A 295 -8.29 -6.54 -2.04
CA ASN A 295 -8.03 -6.55 -3.47
C ASN A 295 -8.34 -7.96 -3.99
N ILE A 296 -9.46 -8.09 -4.70
CA ILE A 296 -9.92 -9.38 -5.25
C ILE A 296 -8.95 -9.96 -6.29
N ASP A 297 -8.20 -9.12 -7.01
CA ASP A 297 -7.20 -9.60 -7.99
C ASP A 297 -6.03 -10.29 -7.28
N LYS A 298 -5.69 -9.82 -6.08
CA LYS A 298 -4.67 -10.45 -5.23
C LYS A 298 -5.15 -11.81 -4.74
N LEU A 299 -6.41 -11.91 -4.31
CA LEU A 299 -7.04 -13.21 -3.98
C LEU A 299 -7.04 -14.14 -5.20
N ARG A 300 -7.45 -13.64 -6.38
CA ARG A 300 -7.43 -14.39 -7.63
C ARG A 300 -6.03 -14.93 -7.97
N SER A 301 -5.00 -14.10 -7.81
CA SER A 301 -3.62 -14.52 -8.02
C SER A 301 -3.17 -15.59 -7.03
N LEU A 302 -3.59 -15.51 -5.76
CA LEU A 302 -3.28 -16.53 -4.75
C LEU A 302 -3.96 -17.86 -5.05
N VAL A 303 -5.26 -17.83 -5.40
CA VAL A 303 -6.02 -19.02 -5.80
C VAL A 303 -5.36 -19.69 -7.01
N ALA A 304 -5.05 -18.94 -8.06
CA ALA A 304 -4.37 -19.48 -9.25
C ALA A 304 -3.01 -20.11 -8.91
N LYS A 305 -2.25 -19.51 -7.99
CA LYS A 305 -0.97 -20.06 -7.52
C LYS A 305 -1.17 -21.37 -6.76
N CYS A 306 -2.15 -21.44 -5.85
CA CYS A 306 -2.45 -22.66 -5.12
C CYS A 306 -2.89 -23.78 -6.07
N TYR A 307 -3.74 -23.48 -7.06
CA TYR A 307 -4.10 -24.44 -8.10
C TYR A 307 -2.89 -24.99 -8.86
N LYS A 308 -1.98 -24.11 -9.30
CA LYS A 308 -0.75 -24.54 -10.00
C LYS A 308 0.13 -25.44 -9.13
N ASN A 309 0.15 -25.23 -7.82
CA ASN A 309 0.92 -26.05 -6.90
C ASN A 309 0.25 -27.40 -6.62
N THR A 310 -1.06 -27.42 -6.45
CA THR A 310 -1.83 -28.66 -6.19
C THR A 310 -1.97 -29.51 -7.46
N HIS A 311 -2.08 -28.86 -8.63
CA HIS A 311 -2.27 -29.49 -9.93
C HIS A 311 -1.18 -29.00 -10.92
N PRO A 312 0.08 -29.44 -10.75
CA PRO A 312 1.21 -28.96 -11.57
C PRO A 312 1.06 -29.26 -13.06
N TYR A 313 0.28 -30.30 -13.40
CA TYR A 313 0.00 -30.73 -14.76
C TYR A 313 -1.33 -30.20 -15.34
N GLY A 314 -2.03 -29.34 -14.59
CA GLY A 314 -3.36 -28.84 -14.96
C GLY A 314 -4.51 -29.69 -14.44
N GLN A 315 -5.73 -29.27 -14.74
CA GLN A 315 -6.98 -29.95 -14.35
C GLN A 315 -7.76 -30.40 -15.60
N GLY A 316 -8.62 -31.42 -15.45
CA GLY A 316 -9.40 -31.99 -16.56
C GLY A 316 -8.52 -32.74 -17.57
N ASN A 317 -8.90 -32.73 -18.85
CA ASN A 317 -8.20 -33.49 -19.91
C ASN A 317 -6.72 -33.11 -20.07
N LEU A 318 -6.35 -31.87 -19.74
CA LEU A 318 -4.97 -31.39 -19.79
C LEU A 318 -4.08 -32.07 -18.74
N GLY A 319 -4.61 -32.42 -17.56
CA GLY A 319 -3.85 -33.14 -16.52
C GLY A 319 -3.60 -34.61 -16.84
N VAL A 320 -4.54 -35.25 -17.55
CA VAL A 320 -4.46 -36.68 -17.93
C VAL A 320 -3.36 -36.94 -18.97
N LEU A 321 -3.06 -35.95 -19.82
CA LEU A 321 -2.02 -36.07 -20.86
C LEU A 321 -0.59 -36.13 -20.31
N TYR A 322 -0.36 -35.67 -19.08
CA TYR A 322 0.97 -35.61 -18.46
C TYR A 322 1.18 -36.64 -17.33
N SER A 323 0.17 -37.45 -17.02
CA SER A 323 0.26 -38.51 -15.99
C SER A 323 0.62 -39.89 -16.58
N GLN A 324 1.10 -39.96 -17.82
CA GLN A 324 1.63 -41.17 -18.46
C GLN A 324 3.16 -41.22 -18.36
#